data_AF-A0AA39DBN0-F1
#
_entry.id   AF-A0AA39DBN0-F1
#
_cell.length_a   1.000
_cell.length_b   1.000
_cell.length_c   1.000
_cell.angle_alpha   90.00
_cell.angle_beta   90.00
_cell.angle_gamma   90.00
#
_symmetry.space_group_name_H-M   'P 1'
#
loop_
_entity.id
_entity.type
_entity.pdbx_description
1 polymer ?
#
loop_
_entity_poly.entity_id
_entity_poly.type
_entity_poly.pdbx_seq_one_letter_code
_entity_poly.pdbx_strand_id
1 'polypeptide(L)'
;MEIITSEAKSASYDTTVLRRIVKITVFTAAFVLLPCFFFYNSAFSFQFLPISAKGKEAYKLDKILKNAAMGDKTVILTTVNEAWAANNSLLDLFLESFRIGNNTERLLNHLVIIALDQKAYARCTTLHPHCYALKTKEMDFSKEAFFMSHDYLEMMWRRIDFLRSVLKMRYNFIFTDADIMWFRDPFQRFYSNADFQIACDNFNGNSSDVNNSPNGGFTYVKSNHRTIKFYKFWYSSRVTYPGNHDQDVLNKIKHDPFITKIGLKMRFLDTAYFGGFCERSKDLNLVCTMHANCCVGLSNKIHDLGIMLDDWRKFKSLTANTNSSSSSWTVPQNCSLKSFHERHSP
;
A
#
# COMPACT_ATOMS: atom_id res chain seq x y z
N MET A 1 0.65 -100.34 -1.67
CA MET A 1 0.60 -100.08 -0.22
C MET A 1 1.91 -99.41 0.14
N GLU A 2 1.91 -98.09 0.20
CA GLU A 2 2.74 -97.29 1.13
C GLU A 2 2.33 -95.82 0.97
N ILE A 3 1.83 -95.28 2.07
CA ILE A 3 1.36 -93.91 2.24
C ILE A 3 2.57 -93.10 2.70
N ILE A 4 2.95 -92.06 1.96
CA ILE A 4 3.85 -91.02 2.47
C ILE A 4 3.02 -89.75 2.67
N THR A 5 2.76 -89.48 3.94
CA THR A 5 2.28 -88.19 4.48
C THR A 5 3.41 -87.53 5.26
N SER A 6 3.25 -86.22 5.48
CA SER A 6 4.05 -85.29 6.30
C SER A 6 5.13 -84.51 5.50
N GLU A 7 5.33 -83.20 5.68
CA GLU A 7 4.93 -82.30 6.76
C GLU A 7 5.06 -80.83 6.30
N ALA A 8 4.11 -79.98 6.69
CA ALA A 8 4.20 -78.54 6.53
C ALA A 8 5.13 -77.96 7.61
N LYS A 9 6.25 -77.34 7.22
CA LYS A 9 7.12 -76.59 8.14
C LYS A 9 6.46 -75.26 8.52
N SER A 10 5.92 -75.19 9.74
CA SER A 10 5.59 -73.94 10.42
C SER A 10 6.87 -73.24 10.88
N ALA A 11 7.13 -72.03 10.38
CA ALA A 11 8.23 -71.19 10.84
C ALA A 11 7.92 -70.65 12.24
N SER A 12 8.63 -71.16 13.26
CA SER A 12 8.59 -70.62 14.62
C SER A 12 9.38 -69.31 14.67
N TYR A 13 8.68 -68.19 14.87
CA TYR A 13 9.31 -66.88 15.09
C TYR A 13 9.87 -66.80 16.51
N ASP A 14 11.17 -66.51 16.62
CA ASP A 14 11.84 -66.31 17.92
C ASP A 14 11.32 -65.05 18.62
N THR A 15 10.40 -65.27 19.57
CA THR A 15 9.79 -64.25 20.43
C THR A 15 10.79 -63.39 21.20
N THR A 16 12.02 -63.86 21.39
CA THR A 16 13.10 -63.15 22.10
C THR A 16 13.70 -62.03 21.24
N VAL A 17 13.85 -62.30 19.94
CA VAL A 17 14.32 -61.32 18.94
C VAL A 17 13.27 -60.24 18.74
N LEU A 18 12.00 -60.62 18.64
CA LEU A 18 10.89 -59.67 18.50
C LEU A 18 10.79 -58.74 19.72
N ARG A 19 10.96 -59.26 20.94
CA ARG A 19 10.99 -58.44 22.17
C ARG A 19 12.18 -57.47 22.20
N ARG A 20 13.35 -57.87 21.70
CA ARG A 20 14.53 -56.98 21.63
C ARG A 20 14.34 -55.88 20.59
N ILE A 21 13.79 -56.21 19.42
CA ILE A 21 13.48 -55.22 18.37
C ILE A 21 12.48 -54.20 18.90
N VAL A 22 11.36 -54.64 19.49
CA VAL A 22 10.34 -53.74 20.06
C VAL A 22 10.92 -52.84 21.15
N LYS A 23 11.77 -53.37 22.04
CA LYS A 23 12.44 -52.55 23.07
C LYS A 23 13.36 -51.49 22.46
N ILE A 24 14.12 -51.83 21.42
CA ILE A 24 15.00 -50.89 20.72
C ILE A 24 14.19 -49.81 19.98
N THR A 25 13.11 -50.19 19.29
CA THR A 25 12.23 -49.25 18.58
C THR A 25 11.51 -48.29 19.52
N VAL A 26 11.09 -48.76 20.70
CA VAL A 26 10.47 -47.91 21.72
C VAL A 26 11.50 -46.95 22.35
N PHE A 27 12.73 -47.42 22.59
CA PHE A 27 13.81 -46.56 23.10
C PHE A 27 14.24 -45.48 22.09
N THR A 28 14.34 -45.80 20.80
CA THR A 28 14.69 -44.81 19.76
C THR A 28 13.57 -43.79 19.53
N ALA A 29 12.30 -44.21 19.58
CA ALA A 29 11.16 -43.29 19.52
C ALA A 29 11.12 -42.33 20.73
N ALA A 30 11.44 -42.83 21.93
CA ALA A 30 11.44 -42.02 23.16
C ALA A 30 12.60 -41.01 23.26
N PHE A 31 13.78 -41.34 22.73
CA PHE A 31 14.98 -40.50 22.86
C PHE A 31 15.31 -39.65 21.63
N VAL A 32 14.71 -39.90 20.46
CA VAL A 32 14.96 -39.11 19.24
C VAL A 32 13.73 -38.30 18.83
N LEU A 33 12.55 -38.92 18.77
CA LEU A 33 11.36 -38.25 18.25
C LEU A 33 10.73 -37.29 19.26
N LEU A 34 10.74 -37.63 20.56
CA LEU A 34 10.22 -36.77 21.63
C LEU A 34 11.04 -35.49 21.81
N PRO A 35 12.39 -35.53 21.86
CA PRO A 35 13.20 -34.32 21.87
C PRO A 35 13.06 -33.54 20.57
N CYS A 36 13.04 -34.20 19.39
CA CYS A 36 12.79 -33.50 18.13
C CYS A 36 11.42 -32.83 18.09
N PHE A 37 10.37 -33.39 18.69
CA PHE A 37 9.05 -32.75 18.79
C PHE A 37 9.04 -31.57 19.77
N PHE A 38 9.76 -31.67 20.90
CA PHE A 38 9.95 -30.55 21.83
C PHE A 38 10.81 -29.43 21.24
N PHE A 39 11.89 -29.76 20.52
CA PHE A 39 12.75 -28.79 19.83
C PHE A 39 12.09 -28.21 18.58
N TYR A 40 11.24 -28.96 17.88
CA TYR A 40 10.45 -28.45 16.76
C TYR A 40 9.39 -27.47 17.26
N ASN A 41 8.71 -27.77 18.39
CA ASN A 41 7.77 -26.83 19.00
C ASN A 41 8.46 -25.63 19.68
N SER A 42 9.71 -25.75 20.13
CA SER A 42 10.46 -24.60 20.66
C SER A 42 11.02 -23.71 19.54
N ALA A 43 11.49 -24.29 18.44
CA ALA A 43 11.95 -23.58 17.23
C ALA A 43 10.79 -22.96 16.43
N PHE A 44 9.63 -23.62 16.39
CA PHE A 44 8.34 -23.05 16.00
C PHE A 44 7.54 -22.63 17.24
N SER A 45 8.16 -21.83 18.10
CA SER A 45 7.38 -20.84 18.84
C SER A 45 6.80 -19.87 17.82
N PHE A 46 5.67 -20.26 17.19
CA PHE A 46 4.73 -19.31 16.64
C PHE A 46 4.44 -18.34 17.79
N GLN A 47 5.09 -17.19 17.75
CA GLN A 47 4.70 -16.03 18.51
C GLN A 47 3.31 -15.66 18.02
N PHE A 48 2.30 -16.35 18.55
CA PHE A 48 0.95 -15.86 18.60
C PHE A 48 1.03 -14.55 19.36
N LEU A 49 1.11 -13.44 18.62
CA LEU A 49 0.67 -12.15 19.12
C LEU A 49 -0.64 -12.41 19.87
N PRO A 50 -0.76 -12.04 21.15
CA PRO A 50 -1.97 -12.31 21.89
C PRO A 50 -3.13 -11.72 21.09
N ILE A 51 -4.16 -12.53 20.83
CA ILE A 51 -5.38 -12.15 20.08
C ILE A 51 -5.94 -10.80 20.59
N SER A 52 -5.76 -10.54 21.89
CA SER A 52 -6.04 -9.29 22.59
C SER A 52 -5.31 -8.05 22.01
N ALA A 53 -4.01 -8.14 21.68
CA ALA A 53 -3.25 -7.03 21.12
C ALA A 53 -3.70 -6.69 19.69
N LYS A 54 -3.97 -7.71 18.86
CA LYS A 54 -4.48 -7.51 17.50
C LYS A 54 -5.89 -6.91 17.51
N GLY A 55 -6.74 -7.34 18.44
CA GLY A 55 -8.06 -6.74 18.67
C GLY A 55 -7.99 -5.28 19.12
N LYS A 56 -7.05 -4.95 20.03
CA LYS A 56 -6.84 -3.58 20.52
C LYS A 56 -6.37 -2.61 19.43
N GLU A 57 -5.43 -3.03 18.58
CA GLU A 57 -4.96 -2.21 17.44
C GLU A 57 -6.07 -2.02 16.41
N ALA A 58 -6.81 -3.09 16.07
CA ALA A 58 -7.94 -3.00 15.15
C ALA A 58 -9.04 -2.05 15.67
N TYR A 59 -9.34 -2.10 16.96
CA TYR A 59 -10.28 -1.19 17.62
C TYR A 59 -9.80 0.28 17.60
N LYS A 60 -8.50 0.51 17.87
CA LYS A 60 -7.91 1.85 17.80
C LYS A 60 -8.01 2.43 16.40
N LEU A 61 -7.65 1.64 15.38
CA LEU A 61 -7.75 2.06 13.99
C LEU A 61 -9.20 2.38 13.61
N ASP A 62 -10.15 1.47 13.91
CA ASP A 62 -11.56 1.68 13.59
C ASP A 62 -12.12 2.96 14.24
N LYS A 63 -11.75 3.26 15.50
CA LYS A 63 -12.15 4.51 16.16
C LYS A 63 -11.66 5.76 15.42
N ILE A 64 -10.41 5.75 14.94
CA ILE A 64 -9.84 6.88 14.18
C ILE A 64 -10.54 7.00 12.83
N LEU A 65 -10.70 5.90 12.10
CA LEU A 65 -11.38 5.87 10.81
C LEU A 65 -12.83 6.35 10.93
N LYS A 66 -13.55 5.91 11.97
CA LYS A 66 -14.92 6.33 12.25
C LYS A 66 -15.03 7.84 12.47
N ASN A 67 -14.07 8.43 13.17
CA ASN A 67 -14.07 9.86 13.46
C ASN A 67 -13.72 10.72 12.22
N ALA A 68 -12.92 10.19 11.30
CA ALA A 68 -12.56 10.86 10.06
C ALA A 68 -13.52 10.56 8.89
N ALA A 69 -14.42 9.58 9.02
CA ALA A 69 -15.25 9.12 7.92
C ALA A 69 -16.26 10.19 7.45
N MET A 70 -16.39 10.32 6.13
CA MET A 70 -17.50 11.01 5.47
C MET A 70 -18.82 10.24 5.64
N GLY A 71 -19.94 10.84 5.25
CA GLY A 71 -21.28 10.23 5.37
C GLY A 71 -21.42 8.88 4.66
N ASP A 72 -20.66 8.64 3.59
CA ASP A 72 -20.63 7.38 2.84
C ASP A 72 -19.54 6.39 3.32
N LYS A 73 -18.91 6.67 4.47
CA LYS A 73 -17.76 5.95 5.03
C LYS A 73 -16.46 6.08 4.23
N THR A 74 -16.33 7.10 3.38
CA THR A 74 -15.05 7.42 2.74
C THR A 74 -14.11 8.12 3.73
N VAL A 75 -12.85 7.69 3.77
CA VAL A 75 -11.74 8.35 4.47
C VAL A 75 -10.63 8.69 3.48
N ILE A 76 -9.83 9.72 3.75
CA ILE A 76 -8.61 10.02 2.99
C ILE A 76 -7.43 9.50 3.79
N LEU A 77 -6.55 8.72 3.17
CA LEU A 77 -5.42 8.07 3.81
C LEU A 77 -4.12 8.52 3.15
N THR A 78 -3.13 8.85 3.97
CA THR A 78 -1.75 9.02 3.51
C THR A 78 -0.80 8.29 4.44
N THR A 79 0.41 7.98 3.96
CA THR A 79 1.46 7.35 4.77
C THR A 79 2.68 8.24 4.85
N VAL A 80 3.27 8.38 6.04
CA VAL A 80 4.49 9.15 6.26
C VAL A 80 5.48 8.42 7.16
N ASN A 81 6.77 8.57 6.86
CA ASN A 81 7.88 8.22 7.75
C ASN A 81 8.57 9.49 8.29
N GLU A 82 9.62 9.33 9.10
CA GLU A 82 10.37 10.44 9.71
C GLU A 82 10.86 11.44 8.67
N ALA A 83 11.44 10.96 7.56
CA ALA A 83 11.97 11.84 6.52
C ALA A 83 10.88 12.72 5.89
N TRP A 84 9.70 12.16 5.59
CA TRP A 84 8.60 12.90 4.97
C TRP A 84 7.84 13.78 5.97
N ALA A 85 7.85 13.41 7.25
CA ALA A 85 7.23 14.17 8.34
C ALA A 85 8.20 15.19 8.99
N ALA A 86 9.47 15.25 8.59
CA ALA A 86 10.42 16.24 9.10
C ALA A 86 9.90 17.67 8.89
N ASN A 87 10.39 18.62 9.70
CA ASN A 87 10.02 20.02 9.55
C ASN A 87 10.38 20.53 8.15
N ASN A 88 9.46 21.27 7.53
CA ASN A 88 9.57 21.78 6.16
C ASN A 88 9.77 20.68 5.10
N SER A 89 9.20 19.49 5.35
CA SER A 89 9.22 18.35 4.43
C SER A 89 7.85 18.13 3.78
N LEU A 90 7.69 17.00 3.08
CA LEU A 90 6.52 16.68 2.27
C LEU A 90 5.19 16.81 3.03
N LEU A 91 5.13 16.40 4.30
CA LEU A 91 3.89 16.49 5.07
C LEU A 91 3.41 17.94 5.25
N ASP A 92 4.33 18.89 5.43
CA ASP A 92 3.97 20.30 5.62
C ASP A 92 3.39 20.88 4.32
N LEU A 93 4.03 20.60 3.16
CA LEU A 93 3.56 20.99 1.83
C LEU A 93 2.22 20.31 1.49
N PHE A 94 2.09 19.03 1.80
CA PHE A 94 0.86 18.25 1.62
C PHE A 94 -0.31 18.90 2.35
N LEU A 95 -0.17 19.16 3.65
CA LEU A 95 -1.22 19.79 4.46
C LEU A 95 -1.52 21.22 4.00
N GLU A 96 -0.49 21.98 3.61
CA GLU A 96 -0.67 23.31 3.04
C GLU A 96 -1.51 23.28 1.76
N SER A 97 -1.26 22.32 0.87
CA SER A 97 -1.98 22.21 -0.40
C SER A 97 -3.50 22.14 -0.19
N PHE A 98 -3.97 21.35 0.79
CA PHE A 98 -5.39 21.31 1.15
C PHE A 98 -5.91 22.67 1.62
N ARG A 99 -5.13 23.43 2.39
CA ARG A 99 -5.56 24.74 2.95
C ARG A 99 -5.69 25.80 1.86
N ILE A 100 -4.77 25.81 0.90
CA ILE A 100 -4.75 26.81 -0.18
C ILE A 100 -5.53 26.38 -1.43
N GLY A 101 -5.91 25.11 -1.54
CA GLY A 101 -6.70 24.58 -2.63
C GLY A 101 -8.16 25.07 -2.61
N ASN A 102 -8.84 24.95 -3.74
CA ASN A 102 -10.20 25.41 -3.91
C ASN A 102 -11.20 24.40 -3.34
N ASN A 103 -11.84 24.75 -2.21
CA ASN A 103 -12.75 23.88 -1.48
C ASN A 103 -12.10 22.54 -1.10
N THR A 104 -10.83 22.55 -0.67
CA THR A 104 -10.11 21.34 -0.23
C THR A 104 -9.88 21.31 1.27
N GLU A 105 -9.84 22.45 1.95
CA GLU A 105 -9.46 22.53 3.38
C GLU A 105 -10.34 21.65 4.27
N ARG A 106 -11.66 21.66 4.03
CA ARG A 106 -12.62 20.80 4.74
C ARG A 106 -12.32 19.29 4.64
N LEU A 107 -11.59 18.86 3.61
CA LEU A 107 -11.20 17.46 3.44
C LEU A 107 -10.16 17.03 4.46
N LEU A 108 -9.44 17.96 5.09
CA LEU A 108 -8.53 17.64 6.21
C LEU A 108 -9.29 16.99 7.37
N ASN A 109 -10.56 17.33 7.61
CA ASN A 109 -11.39 16.64 8.60
C ASN A 109 -11.56 15.13 8.32
N HIS A 110 -11.30 14.71 7.08
CA HIS A 110 -11.43 13.33 6.62
C HIS A 110 -10.10 12.65 6.34
N LEU A 111 -8.98 13.35 6.54
CA LEU A 111 -7.64 12.83 6.39
C LEU A 111 -7.26 12.01 7.63
N VAL A 112 -6.68 10.83 7.43
CA VAL A 112 -5.99 10.04 8.43
C VAL A 112 -4.55 9.81 7.95
N ILE A 113 -3.59 10.24 8.77
CA ILE A 113 -2.17 10.09 8.48
C ILE A 113 -1.67 8.83 9.18
N ILE A 114 -1.15 7.90 8.38
CA ILE A 114 -0.58 6.64 8.82
C ILE A 114 0.93 6.82 8.98
N ALA A 115 1.38 6.93 10.22
CA ALA A 115 2.79 7.06 10.56
C ALA A 115 3.47 5.69 10.58
N LEU A 116 4.58 5.58 9.86
CA LEU A 116 5.33 4.32 9.70
C LEU A 116 6.39 4.12 10.79
N ASP A 117 6.72 5.17 11.54
CA ASP A 117 7.63 5.18 12.68
C ASP A 117 7.16 6.17 13.77
N GLN A 118 7.82 6.13 14.93
CA GLN A 118 7.42 6.88 16.10
C GLN A 118 7.65 8.39 15.96
N LYS A 119 8.67 8.83 15.23
CA LYS A 119 8.95 10.26 15.04
C LYS A 119 7.94 10.89 14.07
N ALA A 120 7.59 10.17 13.01
CA ALA A 120 6.50 10.54 12.12
C ALA A 120 5.17 10.62 12.88
N TYR A 121 4.90 9.68 13.79
CA TYR A 121 3.69 9.69 14.61
C TYR A 121 3.68 10.89 15.57
N ALA A 122 4.79 11.15 16.25
CA ALA A 122 4.93 12.31 17.14
C ALA A 122 4.71 13.62 16.38
N ARG A 123 5.34 13.79 15.20
CA ARG A 123 5.07 14.95 14.34
C ARG A 123 3.60 15.04 13.98
N CYS A 124 3.03 13.97 13.44
CA CYS A 124 1.64 13.94 13.01
C CYS A 124 0.70 14.46 14.11
N THR A 125 0.87 13.98 15.35
CA THR A 125 0.00 14.37 16.47
C THR A 125 0.09 15.84 16.87
N THR A 126 1.14 16.55 16.45
CA THR A 126 1.26 18.01 16.63
C THR A 126 0.61 18.81 15.50
N LEU A 127 0.40 18.19 14.33
CA LEU A 127 -0.12 18.84 13.13
C LEU A 127 -1.58 18.50 12.81
N HIS A 128 -2.04 17.31 13.20
CA HIS A 128 -3.29 16.74 12.71
C HIS A 128 -4.00 15.87 13.77
N PRO A 129 -5.34 15.93 13.91
CA PRO A 129 -6.08 15.15 14.92
C PRO A 129 -6.17 13.65 14.63
N HIS A 130 -5.98 13.21 13.39
CA HIS A 130 -6.22 11.81 12.99
C HIS A 130 -4.91 11.14 12.57
N CYS A 131 -4.19 10.64 13.56
CA CYS A 131 -2.90 9.97 13.39
C CYS A 131 -2.97 8.51 13.84
N TYR A 132 -2.40 7.60 13.04
CA TYR A 132 -2.30 6.18 13.40
C TYR A 132 -0.87 5.68 13.22
N ALA A 133 -0.28 5.13 14.28
CA ALA A 133 1.04 4.49 14.23
C ALA A 133 0.91 3.06 13.70
N LEU A 134 1.44 2.78 12.52
CA LEU A 134 1.48 1.46 11.92
C LEU A 134 2.71 0.70 12.43
N LYS A 135 2.55 -0.14 13.46
CA LYS A 135 3.67 -0.89 14.06
C LYS A 135 4.42 -1.75 13.05
N THR A 136 5.67 -1.43 12.73
CA THR A 136 6.68 -2.39 12.23
C THR A 136 7.25 -3.15 13.40
N LYS A 137 7.20 -4.48 13.38
CA LYS A 137 7.83 -5.23 14.46
C LYS A 137 9.34 -5.39 14.28
N GLU A 138 9.88 -5.23 13.07
CA GLU A 138 11.25 -5.69 12.77
C GLU A 138 12.03 -4.79 11.79
N MET A 139 11.49 -3.64 11.36
CA MET A 139 12.12 -2.79 10.35
C MET A 139 12.06 -1.31 10.74
N ASP A 140 13.21 -0.65 10.66
CA ASP A 140 13.37 0.78 10.91
C ASP A 140 13.15 1.59 9.62
N PHE A 141 11.93 2.09 9.43
CA PHE A 141 11.59 2.94 8.29
C PHE A 141 11.91 4.43 8.50
N SER A 142 12.71 4.77 9.52
CA SER A 142 13.06 6.16 9.87
C SER A 142 13.87 6.89 8.79
N LYS A 143 14.63 6.17 7.97
CA LYS A 143 15.46 6.75 6.91
C LYS A 143 14.65 7.01 5.63
N GLU A 144 15.16 7.88 4.77
CA GLU A 144 14.67 7.97 3.39
C GLU A 144 14.76 6.56 2.77
N ALA A 145 13.60 5.98 2.44
CA ALA A 145 13.57 4.69 1.76
C ALA A 145 14.01 4.95 0.31
N PHE A 146 15.29 4.69 0.02
CA PHE A 146 15.78 4.74 -1.35
C PHE A 146 14.91 3.83 -2.22
N PHE A 147 14.46 4.36 -3.36
CA PHE A 147 13.58 3.66 -4.28
C PHE A 147 14.14 2.28 -4.63
N MET A 148 13.29 1.25 -4.61
CA MET A 148 13.62 -0.18 -4.82
C MET A 148 14.52 -0.87 -3.78
N SER A 149 14.87 -0.20 -2.68
CA SER A 149 15.50 -0.89 -1.53
C SER A 149 14.58 -1.96 -0.93
N HIS A 150 15.14 -2.94 -0.22
CA HIS A 150 14.34 -3.97 0.47
C HIS A 150 13.32 -3.34 1.43
N ASP A 151 13.74 -2.32 2.18
CA ASP A 151 12.90 -1.56 3.10
C ASP A 151 11.76 -0.84 2.35
N TYR A 152 12.04 -0.26 1.19
CA TYR A 152 11.02 0.36 0.33
C TYR A 152 9.98 -0.66 -0.14
N LEU A 153 10.41 -1.83 -0.63
CA LEU A 153 9.51 -2.88 -1.11
C LEU A 153 8.60 -3.39 0.01
N GLU A 154 9.16 -3.71 1.19
CA GLU A 154 8.37 -4.14 2.35
C GLU A 154 7.39 -3.05 2.79
N MET A 155 7.80 -1.79 2.80
CA MET A 155 6.92 -0.65 3.12
C MET A 155 5.73 -0.55 2.15
N MET A 156 5.96 -0.67 0.83
CA MET A 156 4.90 -0.63 -0.19
C MET A 156 3.94 -1.82 -0.04
N TRP A 157 4.46 -3.03 0.12
CA TRP A 157 3.59 -4.21 0.29
C TRP A 157 2.75 -4.15 1.56
N ARG A 158 3.32 -3.60 2.63
CA ARG A 158 2.63 -3.42 3.90
C ARG A 158 1.54 -2.35 3.84
N ARG A 159 1.73 -1.31 3.02
CA ARG A 159 0.67 -0.36 2.65
C ARG A 159 -0.50 -1.09 1.98
N ILE A 160 -0.25 -1.97 1.00
CA ILE A 160 -1.31 -2.74 0.34
C ILE A 160 -2.09 -3.61 1.35
N ASP A 161 -1.42 -4.31 2.27
CA ASP A 161 -2.11 -5.13 3.27
C ASP A 161 -2.88 -4.29 4.32
N PHE A 162 -2.35 -3.13 4.69
CA PHE A 162 -3.05 -2.17 5.55
C PHE A 162 -4.34 -1.68 4.89
N LEU A 163 -4.28 -1.23 3.63
CA LEU A 163 -5.45 -0.77 2.87
C LEU A 163 -6.49 -1.89 2.73
N ARG A 164 -6.07 -3.14 2.55
CA ARG A 164 -6.98 -4.31 2.60
C ARG A 164 -7.73 -4.41 3.93
N SER A 165 -7.06 -4.12 5.04
CA SER A 165 -7.67 -4.15 6.38
C SER A 165 -8.73 -3.05 6.55
N VAL A 166 -8.48 -1.85 6.00
CA VAL A 166 -9.47 -0.75 5.94
C VAL A 166 -10.71 -1.18 5.16
N LEU A 167 -10.54 -1.84 4.00
CA LEU A 167 -11.68 -2.37 3.23
C LEU A 167 -12.48 -3.39 4.03
N LYS A 168 -11.80 -4.30 4.76
CA LYS A 168 -12.48 -5.28 5.63
C LYS A 168 -13.28 -4.63 6.76
N MET A 169 -12.86 -3.45 7.22
CA MET A 169 -13.58 -2.62 8.21
C MET A 169 -14.75 -1.82 7.60
N ARG A 170 -15.04 -2.00 6.30
CA ARG A 170 -16.18 -1.38 5.59
C ARG A 170 -16.04 0.14 5.35
N TYR A 171 -14.81 0.65 5.28
CA TYR A 171 -14.54 2.03 4.85
C TYR A 171 -14.11 2.05 3.38
N ASN A 172 -14.69 2.97 2.61
CA ASN A 172 -14.09 3.38 1.34
C ASN A 172 -12.86 4.24 1.66
N PHE A 173 -11.92 4.33 0.74
CA PHE A 173 -10.82 5.27 0.94
C PHE A 173 -10.36 5.94 -0.34
N ILE A 174 -9.88 7.17 -0.20
CA ILE A 174 -8.90 7.74 -1.11
C ILE A 174 -7.54 7.51 -0.48
N PHE A 175 -6.60 6.90 -1.21
CA PHE A 175 -5.20 6.89 -0.81
C PHE A 175 -4.45 7.94 -1.62
N THR A 176 -3.58 8.70 -0.96
CA THR A 176 -2.74 9.73 -1.58
C THR A 176 -1.35 9.70 -0.96
N ASP A 177 -0.30 9.65 -1.77
CA ASP A 177 1.07 9.86 -1.30
C ASP A 177 1.24 11.32 -0.81
N ALA A 178 2.22 11.53 0.08
CA ALA A 178 2.49 12.83 0.69
C ALA A 178 3.13 13.84 -0.29
N ASP A 179 3.58 13.40 -1.46
CA ASP A 179 4.11 14.23 -2.55
C ASP A 179 3.06 14.54 -3.64
N ILE A 180 1.77 14.43 -3.30
CA ILE A 180 0.64 14.81 -4.14
C ILE A 180 -0.03 16.05 -3.56
N MET A 181 -0.02 17.15 -4.32
CA MET A 181 -0.67 18.40 -3.91
C MET A 181 -2.14 18.40 -4.32
N TRP A 182 -3.00 18.87 -3.42
CA TRP A 182 -4.44 18.93 -3.61
C TRP A 182 -4.88 20.36 -3.94
N PHE A 183 -5.50 20.54 -5.11
CA PHE A 183 -5.89 21.86 -5.63
C PHE A 183 -7.39 22.03 -5.73
N ARG A 184 -8.15 20.95 -5.94
CA ARG A 184 -9.62 20.97 -6.00
C ARG A 184 -10.19 19.69 -5.43
N ASP A 185 -11.46 19.77 -5.02
CA ASP A 185 -12.23 18.59 -4.65
C ASP A 185 -12.31 17.58 -5.82
N PRO A 186 -11.86 16.33 -5.64
CA PRO A 186 -11.84 15.33 -6.73
C PRO A 186 -13.15 14.52 -6.86
N PHE A 187 -14.10 14.63 -5.93
CA PHE A 187 -15.25 13.72 -5.86
C PHE A 187 -16.14 13.77 -7.11
N GLN A 188 -16.24 14.94 -7.74
CA GLN A 188 -16.99 15.11 -8.99
C GLN A 188 -16.33 14.45 -10.20
N ARG A 189 -15.05 14.06 -10.09
CA ARG A 189 -14.30 13.39 -11.17
C ARG A 189 -14.29 11.86 -11.03
N PHE A 190 -14.81 11.31 -9.93
CA PHE A 190 -14.84 9.87 -9.72
C PHE A 190 -16.03 9.21 -10.41
N TYR A 191 -15.78 7.99 -10.89
CA TYR A 191 -16.79 7.14 -11.51
C TYR A 191 -17.64 6.45 -10.44
N SER A 192 -18.94 6.76 -10.38
CA SER A 192 -19.86 6.22 -9.38
C SER A 192 -20.02 4.70 -9.44
N ASN A 193 -19.86 4.10 -10.62
CA ASN A 193 -20.00 2.66 -10.85
C ASN A 193 -18.70 1.86 -10.69
N ALA A 194 -17.58 2.50 -10.37
CA ALA A 194 -16.28 1.85 -10.23
C ALA A 194 -16.02 1.35 -8.80
N ASP A 195 -15.31 0.22 -8.71
CA ASP A 195 -14.87 -0.40 -7.46
C ASP A 195 -13.50 0.13 -7.04
N PHE A 196 -12.58 0.26 -8.00
CA PHE A 196 -11.19 0.66 -7.82
C PHE A 196 -10.82 1.66 -8.91
N GLN A 197 -10.34 2.83 -8.51
CA GLN A 197 -9.96 3.92 -9.41
C GLN A 197 -8.54 4.35 -9.07
N ILE A 198 -7.69 4.55 -10.07
CA ILE A 198 -6.26 4.83 -9.87
C ILE A 198 -5.78 5.91 -10.83
N ALA A 199 -4.91 6.80 -10.38
CA ALA A 199 -4.23 7.78 -11.24
C ALA A 199 -3.29 7.10 -12.23
N CYS A 200 -2.78 7.85 -13.20
CA CYS A 200 -1.88 7.33 -14.23
C CYS A 200 -0.62 8.18 -14.33
N ASP A 201 0.50 7.54 -14.68
CA ASP A 201 1.68 8.27 -15.15
C ASP A 201 1.48 8.79 -16.58
N ASN A 202 0.68 8.06 -17.39
CA ASN A 202 0.22 8.48 -18.71
C ASN A 202 -1.21 7.97 -18.94
N PHE A 203 -2.12 8.86 -19.31
CA PHE A 203 -3.51 8.53 -19.59
C PHE A 203 -3.77 8.41 -21.10
N ASN A 204 -4.33 7.28 -21.54
CA ASN A 204 -4.51 6.99 -22.96
C ASN A 204 -5.83 7.53 -23.55
N GLY A 205 -6.62 8.28 -22.76
CA GLY A 205 -7.92 8.82 -23.17
C GLY A 205 -9.13 7.92 -22.87
N ASN A 206 -8.93 6.68 -22.42
CA ASN A 206 -10.00 5.75 -22.09
C ASN A 206 -9.89 5.21 -20.66
N SER A 207 -10.76 5.69 -19.77
CA SER A 207 -10.75 5.30 -18.34
C SER A 207 -11.05 3.83 -18.06
N SER A 208 -11.62 3.07 -19.00
CA SER A 208 -11.85 1.62 -18.86
C SER A 208 -10.72 0.76 -19.41
N ASP A 209 -9.78 1.34 -20.15
CA ASP A 209 -8.74 0.58 -20.81
C ASP A 209 -7.66 0.18 -19.82
N VAL A 210 -7.51 -1.13 -19.60
CA VAL A 210 -6.49 -1.70 -18.71
C VAL A 210 -5.06 -1.45 -19.20
N ASN A 211 -4.87 -1.03 -20.45
CA ASN A 211 -3.55 -0.68 -20.98
C ASN A 211 -3.00 0.68 -20.52
N ASN A 212 -3.77 1.47 -19.75
CA ASN A 212 -3.24 2.67 -19.10
C ASN A 212 -2.07 2.33 -18.17
N SER A 213 -1.20 3.31 -17.90
CA SER A 213 -0.05 3.18 -16.98
C SER A 213 -0.42 3.68 -15.58
N PRO A 214 -0.99 2.84 -14.69
CA PRO A 214 -1.40 3.24 -13.35
C PRO A 214 -0.23 3.75 -12.50
N ASN A 215 -0.52 4.77 -11.72
CA ASN A 215 0.34 5.33 -10.68
C ASN A 215 -0.26 5.01 -9.30
N GLY A 216 0.50 4.32 -8.45
CA GLY A 216 0.08 3.86 -7.12
C GLY A 216 -0.06 4.97 -6.07
N GLY A 217 0.33 6.20 -6.39
CA GLY A 217 0.32 7.34 -5.48
C GLY A 217 -1.09 7.88 -5.20
N PHE A 218 -2.05 7.69 -6.10
CA PHE A 218 -3.43 8.13 -5.87
C PHE A 218 -4.46 7.08 -6.29
N THR A 219 -5.33 6.67 -5.36
CA THR A 219 -6.46 5.77 -5.65
C THR A 219 -7.73 6.20 -4.94
N TYR A 220 -8.89 5.89 -5.51
CA TYR A 220 -10.18 5.89 -4.81
C TYR A 220 -10.81 4.50 -4.90
N VAL A 221 -11.09 3.91 -3.75
CA VAL A 221 -11.49 2.49 -3.63
C VAL A 221 -12.72 2.36 -2.76
N LYS A 222 -13.75 1.70 -3.29
CA LYS A 222 -14.97 1.39 -2.54
C LYS A 222 -14.82 0.07 -1.80
N SER A 223 -15.26 0.02 -0.55
CA SER A 223 -15.28 -1.23 0.22
C SER A 223 -16.37 -2.15 -0.28
N ASN A 224 -15.97 -3.27 -0.88
CA ASN A 224 -16.85 -4.37 -1.19
C ASN A 224 -16.05 -5.68 -1.31
N HIS A 225 -16.76 -6.79 -1.56
CA HIS A 225 -16.15 -8.11 -1.70
C HIS A 225 -15.10 -8.20 -2.81
N ARG A 226 -15.29 -7.49 -3.92
CA ARG A 226 -14.37 -7.52 -5.07
C ARG A 226 -13.07 -6.81 -4.72
N THR A 227 -13.13 -5.62 -4.14
CA THR A 227 -11.92 -4.88 -3.74
C THR A 227 -11.16 -5.58 -2.62
N ILE A 228 -11.83 -6.21 -1.65
CA ILE A 228 -11.17 -7.02 -0.62
C ILE A 228 -10.44 -8.22 -1.22
N LYS A 229 -11.06 -8.93 -2.18
CA LYS A 229 -10.43 -10.04 -2.92
C LYS A 229 -9.25 -9.56 -3.76
N PHE A 230 -9.42 -8.43 -4.46
CA PHE A 230 -8.40 -7.83 -5.29
C PHE A 230 -7.16 -7.41 -4.49
N TYR A 231 -7.33 -6.67 -3.39
CA TYR A 231 -6.20 -6.30 -2.53
C TYR A 231 -5.50 -7.50 -1.89
N LYS A 232 -6.26 -8.58 -1.58
CA LYS A 232 -5.64 -9.84 -1.13
C LYS A 232 -4.79 -10.46 -2.24
N PHE A 233 -5.31 -10.52 -3.46
CA PHE A 233 -4.60 -11.04 -4.62
C PHE A 233 -3.33 -10.22 -4.90
N TRP A 234 -3.48 -8.90 -5.01
CA TRP A 234 -2.37 -7.97 -5.25
C TRP A 234 -1.25 -8.13 -4.21
N TYR A 235 -1.59 -8.11 -2.91
CA TYR A 235 -0.61 -8.35 -1.86
C TYR A 235 0.09 -9.70 -2.00
N SER A 236 -0.65 -10.78 -2.29
CA SER A 236 -0.09 -12.12 -2.45
C SER A 236 0.80 -12.27 -3.69
N SER A 237 0.57 -11.49 -4.75
CA SER A 237 1.34 -11.55 -5.99
C SER A 237 2.81 -11.13 -5.83
N ARG A 238 3.19 -10.46 -4.74
CA ARG A 238 4.60 -10.16 -4.42
C ARG A 238 5.50 -11.40 -4.36
N VAL A 239 4.93 -12.56 -4.01
CA VAL A 239 5.65 -13.83 -3.96
C VAL A 239 5.95 -14.35 -5.38
N THR A 240 5.05 -14.09 -6.32
CA THR A 240 5.21 -14.46 -7.74
C THR A 240 6.14 -13.51 -8.47
N TYR A 241 6.20 -12.24 -8.05
CA TYR A 241 7.02 -11.19 -8.67
C TYR A 241 8.02 -10.61 -7.67
N PRO A 242 8.98 -11.41 -7.17
CA PRO A 242 9.97 -10.92 -6.21
C PRO A 242 10.77 -9.76 -6.82
N GLY A 243 11.17 -8.80 -5.98
CA GLY A 243 11.93 -7.62 -6.39
C GLY A 243 11.13 -6.53 -7.10
N ASN A 244 9.85 -6.77 -7.45
CA ASN A 244 8.98 -5.73 -8.03
C ASN A 244 8.21 -5.00 -6.91
N HIS A 245 7.99 -3.70 -7.08
CA HIS A 245 7.15 -2.93 -6.18
C HIS A 245 5.66 -3.10 -6.51
N ASP A 246 4.79 -2.52 -5.69
CA ASP A 246 3.34 -2.67 -5.76
C ASP A 246 2.75 -2.23 -7.11
N GLN A 247 3.15 -1.08 -7.66
CA GLN A 247 2.68 -0.59 -8.97
C GLN A 247 3.21 -1.43 -10.15
N ASP A 248 4.46 -1.90 -10.12
CA ASP A 248 4.97 -2.85 -11.14
C ASP A 248 4.16 -4.13 -11.17
N VAL A 249 3.84 -4.67 -9.99
CA VAL A 249 3.01 -5.87 -9.90
C VAL A 249 1.57 -5.57 -10.32
N LEU A 250 1.01 -4.41 -9.98
CA LEU A 250 -0.31 -4.00 -10.45
C LEU A 250 -0.38 -4.01 -11.98
N ASN A 251 0.65 -3.47 -12.64
CA ASN A 251 0.76 -3.45 -14.09
C ASN A 251 0.73 -4.86 -14.71
N LYS A 252 1.27 -5.86 -14.02
CA LYS A 252 1.21 -7.27 -14.46
C LYS A 252 -0.17 -7.88 -14.20
N ILE A 253 -0.67 -7.75 -12.97
CA ILE A 253 -1.87 -8.49 -12.53
C ILE A 253 -3.19 -7.88 -12.98
N LYS A 254 -3.23 -6.63 -13.44
CA LYS A 254 -4.46 -6.00 -13.97
C LYS A 254 -5.03 -6.73 -15.19
N HIS A 255 -4.19 -7.49 -15.90
CA HIS A 255 -4.58 -8.34 -17.04
C HIS A 255 -4.93 -9.79 -16.63
N ASP A 256 -4.75 -10.16 -15.35
CA ASP A 256 -4.98 -11.52 -14.89
C ASP A 256 -6.48 -11.89 -15.01
N PRO A 257 -6.84 -13.09 -15.51
CA PRO A 257 -8.22 -13.55 -15.60
C PRO A 257 -8.98 -13.49 -14.27
N PHE A 258 -8.27 -13.51 -13.13
CA PHE A 258 -8.85 -13.32 -11.81
C PHE A 258 -9.59 -11.99 -11.68
N ILE A 259 -9.11 -10.90 -12.29
CA ILE A 259 -9.74 -9.57 -12.24
C ILE A 259 -11.15 -9.64 -12.86
N THR A 260 -11.26 -10.25 -14.04
CA THR A 260 -12.54 -10.49 -14.72
C THR A 260 -13.41 -11.46 -13.92
N LYS A 261 -12.83 -12.53 -13.37
CA LYS A 261 -13.55 -13.55 -12.58
C LYS A 261 -14.22 -12.96 -11.32
N ILE A 262 -13.58 -12.01 -10.64
CA ILE A 262 -14.18 -11.32 -9.49
C ILE A 262 -15.10 -10.17 -9.92
N GLY A 263 -15.13 -9.82 -11.21
CA GLY A 263 -15.93 -8.75 -11.79
C GLY A 263 -15.55 -7.36 -11.30
N LEU A 264 -14.25 -7.13 -11.00
CA LEU A 264 -13.75 -5.87 -10.48
C LEU A 264 -13.92 -4.77 -11.54
N LYS A 265 -14.61 -3.68 -11.18
CA LYS A 265 -14.74 -2.51 -12.05
C LYS A 265 -13.60 -1.53 -11.79
N MET A 266 -12.53 -1.66 -12.57
CA MET A 266 -11.37 -0.76 -12.55
C MET A 266 -11.60 0.46 -13.44
N ARG A 267 -11.18 1.64 -12.97
CA ARG A 267 -11.10 2.86 -13.78
C ARG A 267 -9.75 3.55 -13.61
N PHE A 268 -9.27 4.14 -14.69
CA PHE A 268 -8.05 4.93 -14.75
C PHE A 268 -8.44 6.41 -14.79
N LEU A 269 -7.82 7.20 -13.92
CA LEU A 269 -8.13 8.61 -13.75
C LEU A 269 -7.32 9.44 -14.73
N ASP A 270 -7.99 10.41 -15.36
CA ASP A 270 -7.43 11.28 -16.39
C ASP A 270 -6.41 12.27 -15.78
N THR A 271 -5.23 12.36 -16.39
CA THR A 271 -4.13 13.24 -15.98
C THR A 271 -4.45 14.73 -16.15
N ALA A 272 -5.50 15.08 -16.89
CA ALA A 272 -6.06 16.42 -16.89
C ALA A 272 -6.57 16.85 -15.49
N TYR A 273 -7.07 15.90 -14.69
CA TYR A 273 -7.55 16.15 -13.32
C TYR A 273 -6.58 15.64 -12.25
N PHE A 274 -5.95 14.49 -12.48
CA PHE A 274 -5.05 13.81 -11.56
C PHE A 274 -3.65 13.70 -12.20
N GLY A 275 -3.03 14.86 -12.41
CA GLY A 275 -1.77 14.95 -13.15
C GLY A 275 -0.56 14.57 -12.31
N GLY A 276 0.60 14.54 -12.96
CA GLY A 276 1.88 14.49 -12.28
C GLY A 276 3.01 15.05 -13.14
N PHE A 277 4.24 15.11 -12.65
CA PHE A 277 5.37 15.56 -13.48
C PHE A 277 5.65 14.66 -14.70
N CYS A 278 5.27 13.37 -14.67
CA CYS A 278 5.34 12.50 -15.85
C CYS A 278 4.41 13.02 -16.98
N GLU A 279 3.17 13.36 -16.62
CA GLU A 279 2.15 13.93 -17.52
C GLU A 279 1.35 15.00 -16.78
N ARG A 280 1.78 16.26 -16.96
CA ARG A 280 1.24 17.39 -16.22
C ARG A 280 -0.15 17.75 -16.71
N SER A 281 -1.08 17.99 -15.79
CA SER A 281 -2.32 18.70 -16.12
C SER A 281 -1.99 20.08 -16.69
N LYS A 282 -2.56 20.41 -17.84
CA LYS A 282 -2.27 21.66 -18.55
C LYS A 282 -3.17 22.82 -18.11
N ASP A 283 -4.30 22.53 -17.49
CA ASP A 283 -5.31 23.53 -17.13
C ASP A 283 -5.51 23.60 -15.61
N LEU A 284 -5.04 24.69 -15.02
CA LEU A 284 -5.18 24.98 -13.58
C LEU A 284 -6.65 25.19 -13.15
N ASN A 285 -7.56 25.41 -14.09
CA ASN A 285 -9.00 25.45 -13.82
C ASN A 285 -9.58 24.05 -13.57
N LEU A 286 -8.94 23.00 -14.08
CA LEU A 286 -9.44 21.63 -14.03
C LEU A 286 -8.74 20.77 -12.98
N VAL A 287 -7.44 20.96 -12.79
CA VAL A 287 -6.60 20.12 -11.92
C VAL A 287 -7.20 19.91 -10.52
N CYS A 288 -7.35 18.65 -10.12
CA CYS A 288 -7.73 18.26 -8.77
C CYS A 288 -6.50 17.98 -7.92
N THR A 289 -5.56 17.20 -8.45
CA THR A 289 -4.30 16.87 -7.78
C THR A 289 -3.13 16.89 -8.77
N MET A 290 -1.92 17.11 -8.25
CA MET A 290 -0.68 16.96 -9.03
C MET A 290 0.36 16.20 -8.21
N HIS A 291 0.90 15.11 -8.78
CA HIS A 291 1.91 14.26 -8.16
C HIS A 291 3.33 14.67 -8.57
N ALA A 292 4.27 14.73 -7.63
CA ALA A 292 5.71 14.73 -7.96
C ALA A 292 6.23 13.33 -8.34
N ASN A 293 5.50 12.60 -9.19
CA ASN A 293 5.99 11.36 -9.84
C ASN A 293 7.10 11.69 -10.84
N CYS A 294 7.79 10.68 -11.38
CA CYS A 294 8.98 10.87 -12.24
C CYS A 294 10.05 11.79 -11.60
N CYS A 295 10.11 11.84 -10.27
CA CYS A 295 11.06 12.62 -9.51
C CYS A 295 11.73 11.79 -8.43
N VAL A 296 13.04 11.91 -8.33
CA VAL A 296 13.87 11.11 -7.42
C VAL A 296 14.63 12.04 -6.48
N GLY A 297 14.62 11.68 -5.19
CA GLY A 297 15.28 12.41 -4.12
C GLY A 297 14.32 13.36 -3.41
N LEU A 298 14.28 13.26 -2.09
CA LEU A 298 13.41 14.07 -1.23
C LEU A 298 13.61 15.58 -1.44
N SER A 299 14.85 16.07 -1.51
CA SER A 299 15.15 17.50 -1.71
C SER A 299 14.62 18.05 -3.03
N ASN A 300 14.71 17.27 -4.11
CA ASN A 300 14.17 17.67 -5.41
C ASN A 300 12.64 17.78 -5.37
N LYS A 301 11.99 16.80 -4.73
CA LYS A 301 10.53 16.83 -4.53
C LYS A 301 10.10 18.04 -3.71
N ILE A 302 10.74 18.31 -2.56
CA ILE A 302 10.40 19.46 -1.71
C ILE A 302 10.54 20.77 -2.50
N HIS A 303 11.63 20.94 -3.25
CA HIS A 303 11.86 22.15 -4.04
C HIS A 303 10.78 22.38 -5.10
N ASP A 304 10.56 21.39 -5.98
CA ASP A 304 9.61 21.54 -7.09
C ASP A 304 8.16 21.60 -6.57
N LEU A 305 7.81 20.90 -5.47
CA LEU A 305 6.49 21.03 -4.85
C LEU A 305 6.28 22.43 -4.24
N GLY A 306 7.31 23.05 -3.66
CA GLY A 306 7.24 24.43 -3.19
C GLY A 306 6.89 25.40 -4.32
N ILE A 307 7.60 25.30 -5.45
CA ILE A 307 7.32 26.12 -6.64
C ILE A 307 5.91 25.84 -7.18
N MET A 308 5.46 24.59 -7.18
CA MET A 308 4.11 24.22 -7.61
C MET A 308 3.02 24.91 -6.77
N LEU A 309 3.23 25.02 -5.44
CA LEU A 309 2.31 25.76 -4.57
C LEU A 309 2.38 27.27 -4.84
N ASP A 310 3.56 27.83 -5.13
CA ASP A 310 3.70 29.24 -5.53
C ASP A 310 2.95 29.56 -6.83
N ASP A 311 3.07 28.70 -7.84
CA ASP A 311 2.32 28.79 -9.10
C ASP A 311 0.80 28.78 -8.84
N TRP A 312 0.34 27.89 -7.95
CA TRP A 312 -1.06 27.82 -7.56
C TRP A 312 -1.54 29.10 -6.86
N ARG A 313 -0.76 29.65 -5.91
CA ARG A 313 -1.10 30.91 -5.24
C ARG A 313 -1.19 32.07 -6.25
N LYS A 314 -0.27 32.14 -7.21
CA LYS A 314 -0.29 33.13 -8.29
C LYS A 314 -1.53 32.98 -9.18
N PHE A 315 -1.89 31.76 -9.56
CA PHE A 315 -3.11 31.50 -10.32
C PHE A 315 -4.37 31.92 -9.55
N LYS A 316 -4.46 31.59 -8.26
CA LYS A 316 -5.58 31.97 -7.40
C LYS A 316 -5.71 33.48 -7.20
N SER A 317 -4.60 34.22 -7.16
CA SER A 317 -4.64 35.69 -7.07
C SER A 317 -5.05 36.36 -8.40
N LEU A 318 -4.60 35.82 -9.54
CA LEU A 318 -4.97 36.33 -10.87
C LEU A 318 -6.44 36.12 -11.19
N THR A 319 -6.99 34.94 -10.88
CA THR A 319 -8.41 34.62 -11.10
C THR A 319 -9.36 35.41 -10.20
N ALA A 320 -8.89 35.90 -9.05
CA ALA A 320 -9.66 36.82 -8.22
C ALA A 320 -9.74 38.24 -8.82
N ASN A 321 -8.74 38.64 -9.61
CA ASN A 321 -8.57 40.01 -10.08
C ASN A 321 -8.89 40.23 -11.57
N THR A 322 -8.92 39.18 -12.40
CA THR A 322 -9.15 39.27 -13.85
C THR A 322 -9.82 38.00 -14.40
N ASN A 323 -10.57 38.12 -15.51
CA ASN A 323 -11.06 36.98 -16.29
C ASN A 323 -9.97 36.34 -17.19
N SER A 324 -8.69 36.55 -16.87
CA SER A 324 -7.55 36.07 -17.67
C SER A 324 -6.95 34.81 -17.05
N SER A 325 -6.87 33.73 -17.84
CA SER A 325 -6.63 32.36 -17.39
C SER A 325 -5.27 31.77 -17.76
N SER A 326 -4.33 32.53 -18.34
CA SER A 326 -3.06 31.98 -18.79
C SER A 326 -2.03 31.85 -17.66
N SER A 327 -2.30 30.99 -16.68
CA SER A 327 -1.28 30.50 -15.74
C SER A 327 -0.89 29.08 -16.12
N SER A 328 0.40 28.78 -16.09
CA SER A 328 0.96 27.46 -16.36
C SER A 328 1.93 27.07 -15.27
N TRP A 329 2.15 25.78 -15.08
CA TRP A 329 3.17 25.27 -14.17
C TRP A 329 4.58 25.63 -14.65
N THR A 330 5.40 26.15 -13.75
CA THR A 330 6.83 26.40 -13.93
C THR A 330 7.69 25.19 -13.50
N VAL A 331 7.03 24.16 -12.98
CA VAL A 331 7.60 22.87 -12.55
C VAL A 331 7.41 21.78 -13.61
N PRO A 332 8.28 20.75 -13.64
CA PRO A 332 9.43 20.56 -12.76
C PRO A 332 10.65 21.41 -13.16
N GLN A 333 11.51 21.73 -12.19
CA GLN A 333 12.83 22.35 -12.41
C GLN A 333 13.95 21.39 -12.05
N ASN A 334 13.94 20.84 -10.83
CA ASN A 334 14.93 19.88 -10.36
C ASN A 334 14.54 18.42 -10.66
N CYS A 335 13.24 18.11 -10.69
CA CYS A 335 12.78 16.82 -11.14
C CYS A 335 12.95 16.71 -12.66
N SER A 336 13.52 15.61 -13.16
CA SER A 336 13.61 15.39 -14.61
C SER A 336 13.46 13.93 -14.98
N LEU A 337 12.75 13.66 -16.08
CA LEU A 337 12.62 12.33 -16.67
C LEU A 337 13.99 11.72 -16.98
N LYS A 338 14.96 12.54 -17.40
CA LYS A 338 16.34 12.09 -17.67
C LYS A 338 17.01 11.56 -16.39
N SER A 339 16.97 12.32 -15.29
CA SER A 339 17.52 11.87 -14.00
C SER A 339 16.77 10.68 -13.38
N PHE A 340 15.50 10.50 -13.77
CA PHE A 340 14.71 9.32 -13.44
C PHE A 340 15.21 8.12 -14.24
N HIS A 341 15.22 8.16 -15.57
CA HIS A 341 15.65 7.03 -16.39
C HIS A 341 17.11 6.63 -16.18
N GLU A 342 18.03 7.57 -15.96
CA GLU A 342 19.45 7.27 -15.68
C GLU A 342 19.67 6.49 -14.38
N ARG A 343 18.80 6.65 -13.38
CA ARG A 343 18.87 5.93 -12.10
C ARG A 343 18.04 4.64 -12.07
N HIS A 344 17.27 4.36 -13.12
CA HIS A 344 16.30 3.26 -13.18
C HIS A 344 16.45 2.40 -14.45
N SER A 345 17.52 2.60 -15.22
CA SER A 345 17.93 1.67 -16.27
C SER A 345 18.75 0.53 -15.62
N PRO A 346 18.50 -0.74 -16.00
CA PRO A 346 19.13 -1.91 -15.39
C PRO A 346 20.65 -1.96 -15.51
#